data_AF-A0A3M7H6R5-F1
#
_entry.id   AF-A0A3M7H6R5-F1
#
_cell.length_a   1.000
_cell.length_b   1.000
_cell.length_c   1.000
_cell.angle_alpha   90.00
_cell.angle_beta   90.00
_cell.angle_gamma   90.00
#
_symmetry.space_group_name_H-M   'P 1'
#
loop_
_entity.id
_entity.type
_entity.pdbx_description
1 polymer ?
#
loop_
_entity_poly.entity_id
_entity_poly.type
_entity_poly.pdbx_seq_one_letter_code
_entity_poly.pdbx_strand_id
1 'polypeptide(L)'
;MAATTGYDRHDSYWRLNLPYMKIAEMRGVLKSRNYHVTKRMTSDLLRSALRRSEQGHMSYHNCSNDELRRLIQARKIDLSPFGPKLSKRELVDVLQSEDKKPEFHRFQELPPELRNRIYECHFASFHQPISAPSQPPITKVSSLLRRETLQLFYHSYQGKVVSVVTTSFRPGTSARHQAETLERTRK
;
A
#
# COMPACT_ATOMS: atom_id res chain seq x y z
N MET A 1 11.51 21.24 0.56
CA MET A 1 10.71 20.92 -0.63
C MET A 1 11.63 20.21 -1.60
N ALA A 2 11.62 18.87 -1.65
CA ALA A 2 12.50 18.11 -2.52
C ALA A 2 11.81 17.89 -3.87
N ALA A 3 12.41 18.40 -4.95
CA ALA A 3 11.96 18.16 -6.31
C ALA A 3 12.10 16.66 -6.62
N THR A 4 10.97 15.99 -6.82
CA THR A 4 10.95 14.61 -7.33
C THR A 4 11.32 14.67 -8.81
N THR A 5 12.57 14.36 -9.12
CA THR A 5 13.01 14.11 -10.49
C THR A 5 12.17 12.95 -11.06
N GLY A 6 11.78 13.02 -12.34
CA GLY A 6 10.84 12.08 -12.97
C GLY A 6 11.19 10.60 -12.82
N TYR A 7 12.44 10.27 -12.50
CA TYR A 7 12.93 8.91 -12.22
C TYR A 7 12.22 8.23 -11.03
N ASP A 8 11.87 8.96 -9.96
CA ASP A 8 11.30 8.36 -8.75
C ASP A 8 9.85 7.84 -8.98
N ARG A 9 9.15 8.33 -10.00
CA ARG A 9 7.77 7.89 -10.30
C ARG A 9 7.69 6.47 -10.83
N HIS A 10 8.74 6.00 -11.52
CA HIS A 10 8.80 4.64 -12.07
C HIS A 10 9.07 3.57 -11.01
N ASP A 11 9.63 3.97 -9.86
CA ASP A 11 10.10 3.06 -8.80
C ASP A 11 9.30 3.19 -7.49
N SER A 12 8.37 4.13 -7.40
CA SER A 12 7.59 4.39 -6.17
C SER A 12 6.11 4.01 -6.26
N TYR A 13 5.64 3.50 -7.41
CA TYR A 13 4.23 3.18 -7.65
C TYR A 13 3.64 2.14 -6.69
N TRP A 14 4.48 1.27 -6.11
CA TRP A 14 4.09 0.23 -5.16
C TRP A 14 4.05 0.73 -3.71
N ARG A 15 4.56 1.95 -3.45
CA ARG A 15 4.58 2.53 -2.10
C ARG A 15 3.21 3.06 -1.75
N LEU A 16 2.80 2.89 -0.49
CA LEU A 16 1.64 3.59 0.07
C LEU A 16 1.94 5.10 0.09
N ASN A 17 1.55 5.78 -0.98
CA ASN A 17 1.72 7.22 -1.10
C ASN A 17 0.49 7.90 -0.51
N LEU A 18 0.61 8.29 0.76
CA LEU A 18 -0.38 9.18 1.35
C LEU A 18 -0.21 10.57 0.74
N PRO A 19 -1.18 11.08 -0.03
CA PRO A 19 -1.07 12.43 -0.56
C PRO A 19 -0.93 13.42 0.59
N TYR A 20 -0.31 14.57 0.31
CA TYR A 20 -0.34 15.67 1.26
C TYR A 20 -1.81 16.04 1.50
N MET A 21 -2.29 15.77 2.71
CA MET A 21 -3.63 16.11 3.16
C MET A 21 -3.55 17.20 4.22
N LYS A 22 -4.52 18.13 4.20
CA LYS A 22 -4.69 19.11 5.27
C LYS A 22 -5.13 18.39 6.55
N ILE A 23 -4.77 18.93 7.71
CA ILE A 23 -5.13 18.36 9.02
C ILE A 23 -6.63 18.08 9.14
N ALA A 24 -7.49 18.96 8.62
CA ALA A 24 -8.94 18.77 8.63
C ALA A 24 -9.39 17.54 7.84
N GLU A 25 -8.81 17.31 6.66
CA GLU A 25 -9.09 16.15 5.80
C GLU A 25 -8.63 14.86 6.47
N MET A 26 -7.41 14.86 7.03
CA MET A 26 -6.87 13.71 7.76
C MET A 26 -7.80 13.29 8.92
N ARG A 27 -8.33 14.28 9.64
CA ARG A 27 -9.30 14.03 10.73
C ARG A 27 -10.62 13.47 10.19
N GLY A 28 -11.10 13.95 9.05
CA GLY A 28 -12.31 13.44 8.40
C GLY A 28 -12.19 11.96 8.02
N VAL A 29 -11.09 11.61 7.35
CA VAL A 29 -10.80 10.22 6.93
C VAL A 29 -10.63 9.29 8.13
N LEU A 30 -9.91 9.72 9.17
CA LEU A 30 -9.75 8.90 10.37
C LEU A 30 -11.09 8.68 11.09
N LYS A 31 -11.93 9.70 11.19
CA LYS A 31 -13.27 9.57 11.78
C LYS A 31 -14.15 8.59 11.01
N SER A 32 -14.16 8.66 9.67
CA SER A 32 -14.96 7.72 8.86
C SER A 32 -14.48 6.28 8.99
N ARG A 33 -13.19 6.07 9.30
CA ARG A 33 -12.58 4.76 9.60
C ARG A 33 -12.66 4.35 11.07
N ASN A 34 -13.44 5.06 11.87
CA ASN A 34 -13.64 4.79 13.30
C ASN A 34 -12.35 4.87 14.14
N TYR A 35 -11.42 5.74 13.75
CA TYR A 35 -10.21 6.03 14.51
C TYR A 35 -10.44 7.11 15.56
N HIS A 36 -9.74 6.98 16.69
CA HIS A 36 -9.70 8.01 17.72
C HIS A 36 -8.96 9.26 17.23
N VAL A 37 -9.63 10.42 17.27
CA VAL A 37 -9.09 11.70 16.79
C VAL A 37 -9.42 12.82 17.79
N THR A 38 -8.41 13.44 18.40
CA THR A 38 -8.61 14.58 19.33
C THR A 38 -8.07 15.89 18.74
N LYS A 39 -8.67 17.03 19.11
CA LYS A 39 -8.24 18.36 18.61
C LYS A 39 -6.76 18.65 18.85
N ARG A 40 -6.15 18.06 19.89
CA ARG A 40 -4.74 18.24 20.27
C ARG A 40 -3.75 17.35 19.50
N MET A 41 -4.22 16.40 18.68
CA MET A 41 -3.29 15.57 17.89
C MET A 41 -2.48 16.41 16.92
N THR A 42 -1.16 16.21 16.96
CA THR A 42 -0.20 16.81 16.03
C THR A 42 -0.37 16.23 14.62
N SER A 43 0.14 16.94 13.62
CA SER A 43 0.13 16.49 12.23
C SER A 43 0.79 15.11 12.06
N ASP A 44 1.89 14.86 12.77
CA ASP A 44 2.61 13.58 12.68
C ASP A 44 1.87 12.41 13.32
N LEU A 45 1.13 12.66 14.42
CA LEU A 45 0.26 11.64 15.02
C LEU A 45 -0.91 11.30 14.08
N LEU A 46 -1.51 12.30 13.43
CA LEU A 46 -2.57 12.07 12.43
C LEU A 46 -2.03 11.30 11.23
N ARG A 47 -0.81 11.61 10.76
CA ARG A 47 -0.18 10.91 9.64
C ARG A 47 0.14 9.47 9.99
N SER A 48 0.62 9.23 11.21
CA SER A 48 0.88 7.88 11.73
C SER A 48 -0.40 7.06 11.83
N ALA A 49 -1.48 7.66 12.34
CA ALA A 49 -2.80 7.02 12.40
C ALA A 49 -3.36 6.72 11.00
N LEU A 50 -3.17 7.61 10.02
CA LEU A 50 -3.59 7.37 8.63
C LEU A 50 -2.84 6.20 8.02
N ARG A 51 -1.50 6.16 8.11
CA ARG A 51 -0.70 5.03 7.63
C ARG A 51 -1.20 3.72 8.21
N ARG A 52 -1.43 3.71 9.52
CA ARG A 52 -1.93 2.54 10.23
C ARG A 52 -3.31 2.10 9.71
N SER A 53 -4.19 3.05 9.40
CA SER A 53 -5.52 2.75 8.85
C SER A 53 -5.47 2.23 7.41
N GLU A 54 -4.54 2.72 6.57
CA GLU A 54 -4.32 2.18 5.22
C GLU A 54 -3.77 0.75 5.26
N GLN A 55 -3.00 0.41 6.29
CA GLN A 55 -2.49 -0.93 6.52
C GLN A 55 -3.56 -1.90 7.06
N GLY A 56 -4.82 -1.46 7.21
CA GLY A 56 -5.92 -2.28 7.70
C GLY A 56 -5.87 -2.59 9.20
N HIS A 57 -4.98 -1.95 9.95
CA HIS A 57 -5.00 -2.08 11.40
C HIS A 57 -6.18 -1.31 11.99
N MET A 58 -6.62 -1.69 13.19
CA MET A 58 -7.69 -0.97 13.92
C MET A 58 -7.13 0.06 14.90
N SER A 59 -8.00 0.98 15.32
CA SER A 59 -7.72 1.95 16.38
C SER A 59 -8.01 1.35 17.77
N TYR A 60 -6.96 1.06 18.53
CA TYR A 60 -7.10 0.50 19.89
C TYR A 60 -7.56 1.51 20.94
N HIS A 61 -7.45 2.82 20.66
CA HIS A 61 -7.81 3.85 21.62
C HIS A 61 -9.31 3.84 21.98
N ASN A 62 -10.15 3.35 21.07
CA ASN A 62 -11.60 3.21 21.29
C ASN A 62 -11.97 1.92 22.05
N CYS A 63 -11.05 0.96 22.18
CA CYS A 63 -11.30 -0.28 22.90
C CYS A 63 -11.29 -0.06 24.43
N SER A 64 -12.10 -0.83 25.13
CA SER A 64 -12.06 -1.00 26.59
C SER A 64 -10.84 -1.79 27.04
N ASN A 65 -10.46 -1.70 28.32
CA ASN A 65 -9.33 -2.47 28.85
C ASN A 65 -9.52 -3.98 28.67
N ASP A 66 -10.75 -4.48 28.80
CA ASP A 66 -11.05 -5.90 28.66
C ASP A 66 -10.98 -6.37 27.20
N GLU A 67 -11.37 -5.53 26.24
CA GLU A 67 -11.13 -5.80 24.82
C GLU A 67 -9.65 -5.83 24.48
N LEU A 68 -8.87 -4.89 24.99
CA LEU A 68 -7.42 -4.85 24.77
C LEU A 68 -6.74 -6.11 25.33
N ARG A 69 -7.11 -6.54 26.53
CA ARG A 69 -6.59 -7.78 27.12
C ARG A 69 -7.00 -9.01 26.32
N ARG A 70 -8.25 -9.08 25.84
CA ARG A 70 -8.71 -10.15 24.95
C ARG A 70 -7.90 -10.19 23.65
N LEU A 71 -7.61 -9.04 23.04
CA LEU A 71 -6.79 -8.95 21.83
C LEU A 71 -5.36 -9.44 22.08
N ILE A 72 -4.76 -9.06 23.21
CA ILE A 72 -3.42 -9.50 23.61
C ILE A 72 -3.38 -11.02 23.80
N GLN A 73 -4.35 -11.57 24.53
CA GLN A 73 -4.47 -13.02 24.74
C GLN A 73 -4.68 -13.77 23.43
N ALA A 74 -5.58 -13.30 22.56
CA ALA A 74 -5.84 -13.92 21.26
C ALA A 74 -4.60 -13.95 20.35
N ARG A 75 -3.73 -12.94 20.47
CA ARG A 75 -2.45 -12.84 19.75
C ARG A 75 -1.28 -13.52 20.44
N LYS A 76 -1.50 -14.09 21.63
CA LYS A 76 -0.47 -14.75 22.45
C LYS A 76 0.75 -13.83 22.72
N ILE A 77 0.50 -12.53 22.91
CA ILE A 77 1.57 -11.57 23.24
C ILE A 77 1.92 -11.74 24.72
N ASP A 78 3.21 -11.92 25.01
CA ASP A 78 3.69 -12.04 26.38
C ASP A 78 3.66 -10.69 27.11
N LEU A 79 2.97 -10.64 28.24
CA LEU A 79 2.85 -9.46 29.11
C LEU A 79 3.76 -9.54 30.33
N SER A 80 4.46 -10.65 30.55
CA SER A 80 5.36 -10.86 31.70
C SER A 80 6.38 -9.72 31.90
N PRO A 81 6.94 -9.09 30.85
CA PRO A 81 7.90 -7.99 31.00
C PRO A 81 7.32 -6.70 31.62
N PHE A 82 6.00 -6.51 31.61
CA PHE A 82 5.38 -5.22 31.92
C PHE A 82 4.69 -5.18 33.31
N GLY A 83 4.75 -6.26 34.08
CA GLY A 83 4.21 -6.33 35.44
C GLY A 83 2.69 -6.55 35.54
N PRO A 84 2.14 -6.66 36.76
CA PRO A 84 0.80 -7.21 37.01
C PRO A 84 -0.37 -6.26 36.70
N LYS A 85 -0.12 -4.95 36.54
CA LYS A 85 -1.18 -3.95 36.30
C LYS A 85 -0.78 -2.96 35.23
N LEU A 86 -0.98 -3.35 33.98
CA LEU A 86 -0.85 -2.45 32.83
C LEU A 86 -2.02 -1.46 32.75
N SER A 87 -1.69 -0.19 32.55
CA SER A 87 -2.62 0.86 32.18
C SER A 87 -3.15 0.67 30.75
N LYS A 88 -4.29 1.31 30.44
CA LYS A 88 -4.86 1.29 29.08
C LYS A 88 -3.84 1.71 28.01
N ARG A 89 -3.04 2.73 28.31
CA ARG A 89 -2.06 3.27 27.38
C ARG A 89 -0.98 2.24 27.07
N GLU A 90 -0.45 1.56 28.09
CA GLU A 90 0.55 0.52 27.91
C GLU A 90 0.01 -0.66 27.11
N LEU A 91 -1.24 -1.10 27.36
CA LEU A 91 -1.87 -2.15 26.56
C LEU A 91 -1.98 -1.76 25.07
N VAL A 92 -2.34 -0.50 24.79
CA VAL A 92 -2.37 0.04 23.43
C VAL A 92 -0.97 0.04 22.82
N ASP A 93 0.03 0.52 23.56
CA ASP A 93 1.41 0.62 23.09
C ASP A 93 2.00 -0.76 22.77
N VAL A 94 1.74 -1.77 23.61
CA VAL A 94 2.11 -3.17 23.36
C VAL A 94 1.49 -3.66 22.05
N LEU A 95 0.17 -3.56 21.89
CA LEU A 95 -0.50 -4.00 20.67
C LEU A 95 0.01 -3.28 19.42
N GLN A 96 0.25 -1.96 19.50
CA GLN A 96 0.79 -1.18 18.38
C GLN A 96 2.24 -1.55 18.06
N SER A 97 3.04 -1.89 19.07
CA SER A 97 4.43 -2.32 18.88
C SER A 97 4.50 -3.69 18.20
N GLU A 98 3.61 -4.60 18.56
CA GLU A 98 3.52 -5.93 17.94
C GLU A 98 2.98 -5.86 16.50
N ASP A 99 2.05 -4.96 16.20
CA ASP A 99 1.64 -4.71 14.81
C ASP A 99 2.79 -4.22 13.91
N LYS A 100 3.85 -3.62 14.48
CA LYS A 100 5.05 -3.19 13.74
C LYS A 100 6.02 -4.34 13.46
N LYS A 101 5.81 -5.51 14.05
CA LYS A 101 6.59 -6.72 13.84
C LYS A 101 5.71 -7.80 13.19
N PRO A 102 5.24 -7.59 11.95
CA PRO A 102 4.42 -8.59 11.29
C PRO A 102 5.24 -9.87 11.11
N GLU A 103 4.88 -10.91 11.85
CA GLU A 103 5.39 -12.25 11.65
C GLU A 103 4.45 -13.00 10.72
N PHE A 104 4.94 -13.36 9.54
CA PHE A 104 4.18 -14.17 8.61
C PHE A 104 5.03 -15.33 8.07
N HIS A 105 5.43 -16.20 8.99
CA HIS A 105 6.31 -17.35 8.72
C HIS A 105 5.70 -18.37 7.75
N ARG A 106 4.37 -18.38 7.63
CA ARG A 106 3.62 -19.41 6.89
C ARG A 106 3.18 -18.98 5.48
N PHE A 107 3.66 -17.85 4.96
CA PHE A 107 3.27 -17.40 3.60
C PHE A 107 3.52 -18.47 2.54
N GLN A 108 4.68 -19.13 2.63
CA GLN A 108 5.10 -20.16 1.67
C GLN A 108 4.38 -21.50 1.89
N GLU A 109 3.74 -21.70 3.05
CA GLU A 109 2.91 -22.87 3.31
C GLU A 109 1.52 -22.76 2.69
N LEU A 110 1.08 -21.55 2.31
CA LEU A 110 -0.16 -21.37 1.57
C LEU A 110 -0.04 -22.05 0.20
N PRO A 111 -1.07 -22.76 -0.29
CA PRO A 111 -1.11 -23.27 -1.65
C PRO A 111 -0.81 -22.18 -2.69
N PRO A 112 -0.14 -22.51 -3.81
CA PRO A 112 0.20 -21.55 -4.87
C PRO A 112 -0.99 -20.72 -5.35
N GLU A 113 -2.19 -21.30 -5.40
CA GLU A 113 -3.42 -20.63 -5.83
C GLU A 113 -3.80 -19.48 -4.89
N LEU A 114 -3.65 -19.69 -3.57
CA LEU A 114 -3.91 -18.64 -2.58
C LEU A 114 -2.84 -17.55 -2.61
N ARG A 115 -1.56 -17.94 -2.79
CA ARG A 115 -0.47 -16.97 -2.96
C ARG A 115 -0.70 -16.08 -4.19
N ASN A 116 -1.08 -16.68 -5.31
CA ASN A 116 -1.38 -15.97 -6.55
C ASN A 116 -2.52 -14.97 -6.40
N ARG A 117 -3.63 -15.36 -5.74
CA ARG A 117 -4.73 -14.43 -5.42
C ARG A 117 -4.27 -13.25 -4.57
N ILE A 118 -3.38 -13.49 -3.59
CA ILE A 118 -2.83 -12.40 -2.77
C ILE A 118 -2.00 -11.44 -3.63
N TYR A 119 -1.17 -11.97 -4.54
CA TYR A 119 -0.39 -11.13 -5.45
C TYR A 119 -1.28 -10.34 -6.42
N GLU A 120 -2.33 -10.95 -6.96
CA GLU A 120 -3.31 -10.27 -7.81
C GLU A 120 -3.99 -9.12 -7.08
N CYS A 121 -4.47 -9.34 -5.85
CA CYS A 121 -5.02 -8.28 -5.00
C CYS A 121 -4.01 -7.16 -4.75
N HIS A 122 -2.75 -7.52 -4.49
CA HIS A 122 -1.68 -6.55 -4.31
C HIS A 122 -1.45 -5.72 -5.59
N PHE A 123 -1.38 -6.35 -6.75
CA PHE A 123 -1.16 -5.66 -8.02
C PHE A 123 -2.36 -4.83 -8.47
N ALA A 124 -3.58 -5.28 -8.19
CA ALA A 124 -4.80 -4.53 -8.43
C ALA A 124 -4.87 -3.23 -7.62
N SER A 125 -4.26 -3.21 -6.42
CA SER A 125 -4.22 -2.02 -5.56
C SER A 125 -3.33 -0.89 -6.09
N PHE A 126 -2.52 -1.14 -7.12
CA PHE A 126 -1.66 -0.11 -7.70
C PHE A 126 -2.50 0.96 -8.40
N HIS A 127 -2.48 2.16 -7.83
CA HIS A 127 -3.39 3.27 -8.16
C HIS A 127 -3.02 4.06 -9.43
N GLN A 128 -1.91 3.76 -10.10
CA GLN A 128 -1.41 4.58 -11.20
C GLN A 128 -1.24 3.78 -12.50
N PRO A 129 -1.67 4.32 -13.66
CA PRO A 129 -1.22 3.81 -14.95
C PRO A 129 0.28 4.09 -15.09
N ILE A 130 1.08 3.03 -15.17
CA ILE A 130 2.54 3.14 -15.20
C ILE A 130 2.99 3.06 -16.65
N SER A 131 3.63 4.13 -17.14
CA SER A 131 4.13 4.18 -18.52
C SER A 131 5.34 3.27 -18.76
N ALA A 132 6.13 2.98 -17.72
CA ALA A 132 7.26 2.05 -17.75
C ALA A 132 7.52 1.53 -16.33
N PRO A 133 6.87 0.43 -15.91
CA PRO A 133 7.05 -0.12 -14.58
C PRO A 133 8.40 -0.81 -14.42
N SER A 134 9.19 -0.40 -13.43
CA SER A 134 10.29 -1.22 -12.95
C SER A 134 9.75 -2.44 -12.19
N GLN A 135 10.55 -3.51 -12.09
CA GLN A 135 10.12 -4.73 -11.41
C GLN A 135 9.82 -4.43 -9.92
N PRO A 136 8.63 -4.79 -9.41
CA PRO A 136 8.22 -4.46 -8.05
C PRO A 136 9.12 -5.20 -7.04
N PRO A 137 9.35 -4.63 -5.84
CA PRO A 137 10.23 -5.24 -4.84
C PRO A 137 9.88 -6.68 -4.49
N ILE A 138 8.60 -7.06 -4.51
CA ILE A 138 8.15 -8.43 -4.21
C ILE A 138 8.79 -9.49 -5.11
N THR A 139 9.12 -9.13 -6.36
CA THR A 139 9.79 -10.01 -7.33
C THR A 139 11.29 -10.19 -7.06
N LYS A 140 11.85 -9.44 -6.10
CA LYS A 140 13.28 -9.43 -5.75
C LYS A 140 13.56 -10.15 -4.42
N VAL A 141 12.53 -10.52 -3.66
CA VAL A 141 12.67 -11.10 -2.31
C VAL A 141 13.11 -12.57 -2.35
N SER A 142 12.64 -13.35 -3.33
CA SER A 142 12.98 -14.78 -3.48
C SER A 142 12.76 -15.25 -4.91
N SER A 143 13.52 -16.25 -5.35
CA SER A 143 13.34 -16.90 -6.66
C SER A 143 11.95 -17.50 -6.85
N LEU A 144 11.35 -18.05 -5.79
CA LEU A 144 9.98 -18.58 -5.83
C LEU A 144 8.98 -17.47 -6.09
N LEU A 145 9.04 -16.40 -5.27
CA LEU A 145 8.17 -15.23 -5.41
C LEU A 145 8.32 -14.62 -6.79
N ARG A 146 9.55 -14.48 -7.31
CA ARG A 146 9.81 -13.98 -8.66
C ARG A 146 9.08 -14.80 -9.72
N ARG A 147 9.15 -16.13 -9.66
CA ARG A 147 8.51 -17.01 -10.65
C ARG A 147 6.99 -16.87 -10.65
N GLU A 148 6.38 -16.75 -9.48
CA GLU A 148 4.93 -16.63 -9.34
C GLU A 148 4.42 -15.23 -9.69
N THR A 149 5.11 -14.19 -9.21
CA THR A 149 4.61 -12.81 -9.24
C THR A 149 4.91 -12.09 -10.54
N LEU A 150 6.00 -12.42 -11.25
CA LEU A 150 6.46 -11.63 -12.39
C LEU A 150 5.47 -11.70 -13.56
N GLN A 151 4.90 -12.87 -13.84
CA GLN A 151 3.89 -13.02 -14.88
C GLN A 151 2.57 -12.33 -14.51
N LEU A 152 2.11 -12.52 -13.27
CA LEU A 152 0.90 -11.85 -12.76
C LEU A 152 1.01 -10.34 -12.81
N PHE A 153 2.19 -9.80 -12.50
CA PHE A 153 2.48 -8.38 -12.62
C PHE A 153 2.24 -7.92 -14.06
N TYR A 154 3.00 -8.41 -15.04
CA TYR A 154 2.84 -7.95 -16.42
C TYR A 154 1.43 -8.18 -16.99
N HIS A 155 0.76 -9.27 -16.60
CA HIS A 155 -0.62 -9.52 -17.00
C HIS A 155 -1.59 -8.45 -16.48
N SER A 156 -1.49 -8.09 -15.20
CA SER A 156 -2.33 -7.05 -14.58
C SER A 156 -2.12 -5.65 -15.20
N TYR A 157 -0.93 -5.40 -15.77
CA TYR A 157 -0.57 -4.11 -16.36
C TYR A 157 -0.81 -4.01 -17.86
N GLN A 158 -0.80 -5.12 -18.61
CA GLN A 158 -1.10 -5.12 -20.05
C GLN A 158 -2.50 -4.53 -20.35
N GLY A 159 -3.45 -4.63 -19.41
CA GLY A 159 -4.77 -3.98 -19.51
C GLY A 159 -4.82 -2.48 -19.18
N LYS A 160 -3.71 -1.87 -18.71
CA LYS A 160 -3.64 -0.46 -18.28
C LYS A 160 -2.56 0.36 -19.03
N VAL A 161 -1.98 -0.19 -20.10
CA VAL A 161 -1.01 0.53 -20.93
C VAL A 161 -1.74 1.63 -21.70
N VAL A 162 -1.62 2.86 -21.24
CA VAL A 162 -1.83 4.02 -22.11
C VAL A 162 -0.66 4.03 -23.08
N SER A 163 -0.94 3.76 -24.35
CA SER A 163 0.01 4.01 -25.43
C SER A 163 0.39 5.49 -25.39
N VAL A 164 1.50 5.80 -24.73
CA VAL A 164 2.19 7.07 -24.96
C VAL A 164 2.95 6.85 -26.25
N VAL A 165 2.30 7.18 -27.37
CA VAL A 165 2.99 7.38 -28.64
C VAL A 165 3.94 8.55 -28.41
N THR A 166 5.20 8.25 -28.09
CA THR A 166 6.26 9.23 -28.04
C THR A 166 6.55 9.66 -29.47
N THR A 167 5.80 10.63 -29.99
CA THR A 167 6.25 11.41 -31.14
C THR A 167 7.39 12.29 -30.65
N SER A 168 8.62 11.78 -30.75
CA SER A 168 9.81 12.63 -30.71
C SER A 168 9.79 13.52 -31.95
N PHE A 169 9.17 14.69 -31.81
CA PHE A 169 9.19 15.72 -32.84
C PHE A 169 10.59 16.33 -32.86
N ARG A 170 11.46 15.85 -33.78
CA ARG A 170 12.66 16.60 -34.16
C ARG A 170 12.20 17.86 -34.92
N PRO A 171 12.60 19.07 -34.52
CA PRO A 171 12.26 20.25 -35.29
C PRO A 171 13.10 20.28 -36.56
N GLY A 172 12.42 20.29 -37.71
CA GLY A 172 13.04 20.57 -39.00
C GLY A 172 13.07 19.37 -39.96
N THR A 173 11.92 19.05 -40.56
CA THR A 173 11.76 19.04 -42.03
C THR A 173 10.33 18.61 -42.43
N SER A 174 9.69 19.49 -43.18
CA SER A 174 8.57 19.33 -44.11
C SER A 174 7.38 18.43 -43.74
N ALA A 175 6.23 19.09 -43.55
CA ALA A 175 4.91 18.51 -43.47
C ALA A 175 4.52 17.74 -44.74
N ARG A 176 4.13 16.47 -44.60
CA ARG A 176 3.11 15.85 -45.44
C ARG A 176 2.21 14.96 -44.59
N HIS A 177 0.96 15.38 -44.49
CA HIS A 177 -0.17 14.63 -43.96
C HIS A 177 -0.34 13.31 -44.69
N GLN A 178 -0.43 12.21 -43.94
CA GLN A 178 -1.33 11.10 -44.26
C GLN A 178 -1.98 10.65 -42.95
N ALA A 179 -3.24 11.02 -42.77
CA ALA A 179 -4.11 10.44 -41.76
C ALA A 179 -4.71 9.17 -42.38
N GLU A 180 -4.32 8.00 -41.89
CA GLU A 180 -4.99 6.76 -42.23
C GLU A 180 -5.44 6.08 -40.94
N THR A 181 -6.72 6.30 -40.64
CA THR A 181 -7.48 5.64 -39.58
C THR A 181 -7.81 4.22 -40.05
N LEU A 182 -7.29 3.21 -39.36
CA LEU A 182 -7.71 1.81 -39.53
C LEU A 182 -8.38 1.31 -38.24
N GLU A 183 -9.64 1.73 -38.11
CA GLU A 183 -10.72 0.93 -37.54
C GLU A 183 -10.93 -0.29 -38.43
N ARG A 184 -10.88 -1.51 -37.86
CA ARG A 184 -11.44 -2.80 -38.31
C ARG A 184 -10.53 -3.95 -37.84
N THR A 185 -10.99 -5.05 -37.25
CA THR A 185 -12.35 -5.56 -37.09
C THR A 185 -12.30 -6.70 -36.08
N ARG A 186 -13.30 -6.76 -35.19
CA ARG A 186 -13.72 -7.99 -34.52
C ARG A 186 -15.09 -8.35 -35.08
N LYS A 187 -15.14 -9.34 -35.96
CA LYS A 187 -16.25 -10.26 -36.18
C LYS A 187 -15.66 -11.60 -36.59
#